data_AF-A0AA96T0D2-F1
#
_entry.id   AF-A0AA96T0D2-F1
#
_cell.length_a   1.000
_cell.length_b   1.000
_cell.length_c   1.000
_cell.angle_alpha   90.00
_cell.angle_beta   90.00
_cell.angle_gamma   90.00
#
_symmetry.space_group_name_H-M   'P 1'
#
loop_
_entity.id
_entity.type
_entity.pdbx_description
1 polymer ?
#
loop_
_entity_poly.entity_id
_entity_poly.type
_entity_poly.pdbx_seq_one_letter_code
_entity_poly.pdbx_strand_id
1 'polypeptide(L)'
;MYVIIWLSAMLIRTINLDLIAIIAQTLLTTELLTNWIKLEILKRECECIFNEFRQFFLMNRQTIDEHMQGLILNLVFRYESIVANMGIHLSSKVFHKINPYVTEEWEEIKRGLNIE
;
A
#
# COMPACT_ATOMS: atom_id res chain seq x y z
N MET A 1 -1.47 -27.65 5.11
CA MET A 1 -0.41 -28.43 4.41
C MET A 1 0.98 -28.13 4.96
N TYR A 2 1.42 -26.87 4.97
CA TYR A 2 2.71 -26.44 5.55
C TYR A 2 2.93 -26.90 7.00
N VAL A 3 1.91 -26.79 7.86
CA VAL A 3 2.00 -27.20 9.28
C VAL A 3 2.25 -28.70 9.45
N ILE A 4 1.67 -29.55 8.58
CA ILE A 4 1.81 -31.01 8.65
C ILE A 4 3.19 -31.45 8.17
N ILE A 5 3.71 -30.79 7.13
CA ILE A 5 5.08 -31.00 6.63
C ILE A 5 6.08 -30.58 7.71
N TRP A 6 5.86 -29.44 8.36
CA TRP A 6 6.71 -28.94 9.45
C TRP A 6 6.71 -29.86 10.67
N LEU A 7 5.52 -30.36 11.08
CA LEU A 7 5.39 -31.36 12.15
C LEU A 7 6.08 -32.69 11.80
N SER A 8 5.99 -33.15 10.55
CA SER A 8 6.66 -34.37 10.10
C SER A 8 8.19 -34.23 10.06
N ALA A 9 8.70 -33.05 9.69
CA ALA A 9 10.14 -32.75 9.73
C ALA A 9 10.69 -32.70 11.17
N MET A 10 9.89 -32.21 12.14
CA MET A 10 10.27 -32.23 13.56
C MET A 10 10.30 -33.64 14.17
N LEU A 11 9.54 -34.60 13.63
CA LEU A 11 9.60 -36.00 14.07
C LEU A 11 10.87 -36.73 13.63
N ILE A 12 11.61 -36.19 12.65
CA ILE A 12 12.89 -36.75 12.18
C ILE A 12 14.00 -36.24 13.11
N ARG A 13 14.27 -37.02 14.16
CA ARG A 13 15.24 -36.77 15.25
C ARG A 13 16.71 -36.57 14.79
N THR A 14 17.01 -36.68 13.50
CA THR A 14 18.34 -36.45 12.90
C THR A 14 18.54 -35.05 12.33
N ILE A 15 17.49 -34.23 12.23
CA ILE A 15 17.61 -32.87 11.74
C ILE A 15 17.92 -31.97 12.94
N ASN A 16 19.08 -31.30 12.91
CA ASN A 16 19.43 -30.29 13.90
C ASN A 16 18.33 -29.23 13.95
N LEU A 17 17.66 -29.11 15.09
CA LEU A 17 16.62 -28.10 15.33
C LEU A 17 17.13 -26.69 15.06
N ASP A 18 18.44 -26.46 15.26
CA ASP A 18 19.13 -25.21 14.94
C ASP A 18 19.06 -24.87 13.44
N LEU A 19 19.18 -25.86 12.54
CA LEU A 19 19.08 -25.63 11.09
C LEU A 19 17.66 -25.25 10.68
N ILE A 20 16.64 -25.88 11.28
CA ILE A 20 15.23 -25.54 11.04
C ILE A 20 14.95 -24.11 11.53
N ALA A 21 15.49 -23.75 12.70
CA ALA A 21 15.35 -22.41 13.26
C ALA A 21 15.97 -21.34 12.36
N ILE A 22 17.18 -21.58 11.83
CA ILE A 22 17.86 -20.66 10.91
C ILE A 22 17.05 -20.49 9.61
N ILE A 23 16.53 -21.58 9.04
CA ILE A 23 15.71 -21.53 7.82
C ILE A 23 14.42 -20.76 8.09
N ALA A 24 13.71 -21.06 9.19
CA ALA A 24 12.48 -20.38 9.55
C ALA A 24 12.70 -18.88 9.79
N GLN A 25 13.75 -18.51 10.54
CA GLN A 25 14.13 -17.10 10.75
C GLN A 25 14.44 -16.39 9.45
N THR A 26 15.20 -17.02 8.55
CA THR A 26 15.56 -16.43 7.26
C THR A 26 14.32 -16.21 6.39
N LEU A 27 13.44 -17.20 6.30
CA LEU A 27 12.20 -17.10 5.53
C LEU A 27 11.25 -16.03 6.10
N LEU A 28 11.00 -16.05 7.41
CA LEU A 28 10.14 -15.05 8.06
C LEU A 28 10.69 -13.63 7.93
N THR A 29 12.01 -13.47 8.06
CA THR A 29 12.67 -12.17 7.88
C THR A 29 12.56 -11.71 6.43
N THR A 30 12.69 -12.63 5.47
CA THR A 30 12.56 -12.32 4.04
C THR A 30 11.13 -11.92 3.67
N GLU A 31 10.12 -12.61 4.17
CA GLU A 31 8.71 -12.23 3.97
C GLU A 31 8.41 -10.86 4.60
N LEU A 32 8.88 -10.62 5.83
CA LEU A 32 8.70 -9.35 6.52
C LEU A 32 9.36 -8.20 5.74
N LEU A 33 10.60 -8.40 5.29
CA LEU A 33 11.35 -7.43 4.50
C LEU A 33 10.66 -7.15 3.16
N THR A 34 10.17 -8.19 2.49
CA THR A 34 9.46 -8.05 1.21
C THR A 34 8.17 -7.25 1.39
N ASN A 35 7.40 -7.53 2.45
CA ASN A 35 6.18 -6.78 2.76
C ASN A 35 6.47 -5.32 3.13
N TRP A 36 7.57 -5.08 3.84
CA TRP A 36 8.02 -3.72 4.14
C TRP A 36 8.39 -2.94 2.87
N ILE A 37 9.13 -3.56 1.94
CA ILE A 37 9.47 -2.95 0.64
C ILE A 37 8.20 -2.65 -0.16
N LYS A 38 7.23 -3.58 -0.22
CA LYS A 38 5.94 -3.35 -0.89
C LYS A 38 5.20 -2.14 -0.30
N LEU A 39 5.22 -1.99 1.03
CA LEU A 39 4.60 -0.86 1.70
C LEU A 39 5.27 0.48 1.34
N GLU A 40 6.60 0.50 1.25
CA GLU A 40 7.33 1.72 0.88
C GLU A 40 7.07 2.09 -0.59
N ILE A 41 7.00 1.11 -1.50
CA ILE A 41 6.62 1.35 -2.89
C ILE A 41 5.19 1.89 -2.96
N LEU A 42 4.24 1.29 -2.24
CA LEU A 42 2.86 1.76 -2.18
C LEU A 42 2.79 3.23 -1.72
N LYS A 43 3.50 3.57 -0.65
CA LYS A 43 3.57 4.94 -0.13
C LYS A 43 4.08 5.91 -1.20
N ARG A 44 5.21 5.58 -1.83
CA ARG A 44 5.84 6.42 -2.85
C ARG A 44 4.93 6.63 -4.06
N GLU A 45 4.25 5.58 -4.52
CA GLU A 45 3.30 5.69 -5.63
C GLU A 45 2.07 6.53 -5.27
N CYS A 46 1.52 6.36 -4.07
CA CYS A 46 0.40 7.19 -3.59
C CYS A 46 0.79 8.67 -3.51
N GLU A 47 1.97 9.00 -3.00
CA GLU A 47 2.50 10.38 -2.97
C GLU A 47 2.68 10.93 -4.39
N CYS A 48 3.16 10.12 -5.33
CA CYS A 48 3.29 10.52 -6.72
C CYS A 48 1.94 10.83 -7.37
N ILE A 49 0.96 9.93 -7.22
CA ILE A 49 -0.40 10.09 -7.75
C ILE A 49 -1.06 11.33 -7.16
N PHE A 50 -0.91 11.56 -5.85
CA PHE A 50 -1.43 12.75 -5.19
C PHE A 50 -0.82 14.04 -5.75
N ASN A 51 0.49 14.07 -5.96
CA ASN A 51 1.17 15.23 -6.53
C ASN A 51 0.75 15.48 -7.98
N GLU A 52 0.59 14.42 -8.79
CA GLU A 52 0.05 14.52 -10.15
C GLU A 52 -1.37 15.13 -10.11
N PHE A 53 -2.27 14.59 -9.29
CA PHE A 53 -3.62 15.14 -9.10
C PHE A 53 -3.61 16.61 -8.69
N ARG A 54 -2.77 16.97 -7.71
CA ARG A 54 -2.66 18.35 -7.23
C ARG A 54 -2.20 19.29 -8.35
N GLN A 55 -1.19 18.90 -9.12
CA GLN A 55 -0.71 19.72 -10.25
C GLN A 55 -1.82 19.94 -11.28
N PHE A 56 -2.62 18.91 -11.59
CA PHE A 56 -3.76 19.05 -12.49
C PHE A 56 -4.80 20.05 -11.99
N PHE A 57 -5.21 19.95 -10.71
CA PHE A 57 -6.15 20.88 -10.12
C PHE A 57 -5.64 22.32 -10.08
N LEU A 58 -4.34 22.52 -9.83
CA LEU A 58 -3.73 23.85 -9.84
C LEU A 58 -3.66 24.45 -11.25
N MET A 59 -3.44 23.62 -12.28
CA MET A 59 -3.25 24.08 -13.66
C MET A 59 -4.58 24.33 -14.39
N ASN A 60 -5.64 23.58 -14.08
CA ASN A 60 -6.90 23.59 -14.86
C ASN A 60 -8.08 24.24 -14.12
N ARG A 61 -7.93 25.51 -13.75
CA ARG A 61 -8.84 26.23 -12.83
C ARG A 61 -10.26 26.51 -13.38
N GLN A 62 -10.61 26.20 -14.63
CA GLN A 62 -11.88 26.69 -15.21
C GLN A 62 -12.74 25.73 -16.04
N THR A 63 -12.24 24.63 -16.62
CA THR A 63 -13.09 23.66 -17.35
C THR A 63 -12.47 22.27 -17.42
N ILE A 64 -13.26 21.24 -17.09
CA ILE A 64 -12.90 19.84 -17.30
C ILE A 64 -13.20 19.48 -18.76
N ASP A 65 -12.16 19.26 -19.58
CA ASP A 65 -12.32 18.74 -20.95
C ASP A 65 -12.28 17.20 -20.99
N GLU A 66 -12.59 16.59 -22.14
CA GLU A 66 -12.55 15.12 -22.32
C GLU A 66 -11.15 14.52 -22.08
N HIS A 67 -10.08 15.24 -22.42
CA HIS A 67 -8.70 14.80 -22.21
C HIS A 67 -8.37 14.76 -20.71
N MET A 68 -8.86 15.73 -19.94
CA MET A 68 -8.73 15.80 -18.49
C MET A 68 -9.53 14.69 -17.81
N GLN A 69 -10.73 14.36 -18.29
CA GLN A 69 -11.48 13.20 -17.79
C GLN A 69 -10.70 11.89 -18.02
N GLY A 70 -10.11 11.72 -19.21
CA GLY A 70 -9.27 10.56 -19.52
C GLY A 70 -8.04 10.44 -18.60
N LEU A 71 -7.39 11.57 -18.29
CA LEU A 71 -6.26 11.62 -17.36
C LEU A 71 -6.66 11.29 -15.93
N ILE A 72 -7.76 11.88 -15.43
CA ILE A 72 -8.30 11.57 -14.09
C ILE A 72 -8.62 10.08 -13.99
N LEU A 73 -9.28 9.53 -15.01
CA LEU A 73 -9.63 8.11 -15.06
C LEU A 73 -8.37 7.24 -15.03
N ASN A 74 -7.33 7.59 -15.78
CA ASN A 74 -6.05 6.88 -15.77
C ASN A 74 -5.38 6.90 -14.39
N LEU A 75 -5.37 8.06 -13.71
CA LEU A 75 -4.83 8.18 -12.35
C LEU A 75 -5.60 7.32 -11.34
N VAL A 76 -6.93 7.29 -11.42
CA VAL A 76 -7.78 6.44 -10.57
C VAL A 76 -7.50 4.96 -10.85
N PHE A 77 -7.43 4.54 -12.11
CA PHE A 77 -7.09 3.16 -12.46
C PHE A 77 -5.70 2.76 -11.97
N ARG A 78 -4.72 3.66 -12.08
CA ARG A 78 -3.36 3.43 -11.58
C ARG A 78 -3.35 3.28 -10.06
N TYR A 79 -4.09 4.12 -9.33
CA TYR A 79 -4.26 3.98 -7.87
C TYR A 79 -4.87 2.62 -7.49
N GLU A 80 -6.02 2.27 -8.06
CA GLU A 80 -6.71 1.01 -7.79
C GLU A 80 -5.84 -0.21 -8.13
N SER A 81 -5.13 -0.16 -9.26
CA SER A 81 -4.22 -1.23 -9.68
C SER A 81 -3.06 -1.42 -8.71
N ILE A 82 -2.48 -0.32 -8.21
CA ILE A 82 -1.35 -0.38 -7.27
C ILE A 82 -1.81 -0.91 -5.91
N VAL A 83 -2.95 -0.43 -5.41
CA VAL A 83 -3.55 -0.91 -4.15
C VAL A 83 -3.87 -2.41 -4.25
N ALA A 84 -4.51 -2.84 -5.35
CA ALA A 84 -4.84 -4.24 -5.58
C ALA A 84 -3.60 -5.13 -5.75
N ASN A 85 -2.59 -4.68 -6.49
CA ASN A 85 -1.36 -5.44 -6.77
C ASN A 85 -0.47 -5.60 -5.53
N MET A 86 -0.44 -4.59 -4.65
CA MET A 86 0.38 -4.66 -3.44
C MET A 86 -0.17 -5.67 -2.42
N GLY A 87 -1.46 -6.02 -2.49
CA GLY A 87 -2.09 -7.00 -1.61
C GLY A 87 -2.05 -6.61 -0.12
N ILE A 88 -1.80 -5.32 0.16
CA ILE A 88 -1.73 -4.80 1.52
C ILE A 88 -3.16 -4.49 1.97
N HIS A 89 -3.73 -5.39 2.75
CA HIS A 89 -5.03 -5.16 3.37
C HIS A 89 -4.89 -4.06 4.44
N LEU A 90 -5.46 -2.89 4.15
CA LEU A 90 -5.60 -1.81 5.13
C LEU A 90 -6.45 -2.31 6.29
N SER A 91 -5.87 -2.34 7.49
CA SER A 91 -6.62 -2.66 8.69
C SER A 91 -7.68 -1.58 8.93
N SER A 92 -8.96 -1.98 8.98
CA SER A 92 -10.06 -1.06 9.32
C SER A 92 -9.80 -0.30 10.63
N LYS A 93 -9.17 -0.95 11.62
CA LYS A 93 -8.77 -0.29 12.88
C LYS A 93 -7.76 0.83 12.65
N VAL A 94 -6.77 0.61 11.79
CA VAL A 94 -5.77 1.63 11.44
C VAL A 94 -6.43 2.75 10.64
N PHE A 95 -7.28 2.42 9.68
CA PHE A 95 -8.07 3.39 8.92
C PHE A 95 -8.88 4.30 9.84
N HIS A 96 -9.71 3.76 10.73
CA HIS A 96 -10.52 4.58 11.64
C HIS A 96 -9.69 5.40 12.63
N LYS A 97 -8.46 4.96 12.95
CA LYS A 97 -7.54 5.72 13.80
C LYS A 97 -6.96 6.94 13.08
N ILE A 98 -6.60 6.82 11.80
CA ILE A 98 -5.97 7.89 11.02
C ILE A 98 -6.98 8.79 10.31
N ASN A 99 -8.15 8.26 9.96
CA ASN A 99 -9.15 8.95 9.14
C ASN A 99 -9.54 10.34 9.68
N PRO A 100 -9.77 10.56 11.00
CA PRO A 100 -10.11 11.89 11.49
C PRO A 100 -9.07 12.96 11.15
N TYR A 101 -7.78 12.64 11.35
CA TYR A 101 -6.67 13.55 11.07
C TYR A 101 -6.50 13.80 9.57
N VAL A 102 -6.52 12.73 8.76
CA VAL A 102 -6.33 12.84 7.30
C VAL A 102 -7.53 13.53 6.63
N THR A 103 -8.74 13.37 7.18
CA THR A 103 -9.93 14.09 6.70
C THR A 103 -9.80 15.58 6.98
N GLU A 104 -9.33 15.96 8.17
CA GLU A 104 -9.08 17.37 8.50
C GLU A 104 -8.03 17.99 7.59
N GLU A 105 -6.92 17.30 7.35
CA GLU A 105 -5.88 17.72 6.39
C GLU A 105 -6.45 17.87 4.97
N TRP A 106 -7.33 16.96 4.55
CA TRP A 106 -7.99 17.05 3.25
C TRP A 106 -8.89 18.28 3.14
N GLU A 107 -9.66 18.60 4.18
CA GLU A 107 -10.49 19.82 4.21
C GLU A 107 -9.64 21.10 4.18
N GLU A 108 -8.44 21.09 4.77
CA GLU A 108 -7.47 22.19 4.62
C GLU A 108 -6.96 22.33 3.19
N ILE A 109 -6.59 21.22 2.54
CA ILE A 109 -6.11 21.21 1.15
C ILE A 109 -7.21 21.71 0.21
N LYS A 110 -8.45 21.25 0.38
CA LYS A 110 -9.61 21.70 -0.39
C LYS A 110 -9.84 23.21 -0.28
N ARG A 111 -9.80 23.76 0.95
CA ARG A 111 -9.85 25.22 1.19
C ARG A 111 -8.73 25.96 0.48
N GLY A 112 -7.50 25.43 0.51
CA GLY A 112 -6.36 26.02 -0.20
C GLY A 112 -6.50 26.01 -1.73
N LEU A 113 -7.23 25.03 -2.27
CA LEU A 113 -7.50 24.89 -3.71
C LEU A 113 -8.81 25.56 -4.16
N ASN A 114 -9.61 26.10 -3.23
CA ASN A 114 -10.94 26.67 -3.48
C ASN A 114 -11.91 25.67 -4.13
N ILE A 115 -11.86 24.41 -3.67
CA ILE A 115 -12.75 23.32 -4.07
C ILE A 115 -13.64 23.05 -2.84
N GLU A 116 -14.96 23.19 -2.96
CA GLU A 116 -15.91 22.88 -1.86
C GLU A 116 -16.00 21.37 -1.60
#